data_AF-A0A2D6HCT7-F1
#
_entry.id   AF-A0A2D6HCT7-F1
#
_cell.length_a   1.000
_cell.length_b   1.000
_cell.length_c   1.000
_cell.angle_alpha   90.00
_cell.angle_beta   90.00
_cell.angle_gamma   90.00
#
_symmetry.space_group_name_H-M   'P 1'
#
loop_
_entity.id
_entity.type
_entity.pdbx_description
1 polymer ?
#
loop_
_entity_poly.entity_id
_entity_poly.type
_entity_poly.pdbx_seq_one_letter_code
_entity_poly.pdbx_strand_id
1 'polypeptide(L)'
;MEQSVFPAPAVAGELNRMIEARLHNDGPAEEEVRRLELELVDSYATPVYLVLDPVSGEQLGVQHGARDFDTEGFAAFLRAARLSAED
;
A
#
# COMPACT_ATOMS: atom_id res chain seq x y z
N MET A 1 11.98 -3.68 9.41
CA MET A 1 11.23 -4.95 9.38
C MET A 1 9.75 -4.61 9.25
N GLU A 2 9.21 -4.78 8.05
CA GLU A 2 7.77 -4.70 7.72
C GLU A 2 6.94 -5.85 8.37
N GLN A 3 7.63 -6.77 9.06
CA GLN A 3 7.15 -8.07 9.50
C GLN A 3 6.10 -8.06 10.63
N SER A 4 5.54 -6.92 11.04
CA SER A 4 4.62 -6.88 12.19
C SER A 4 3.18 -6.46 11.87
N VAL A 5 2.93 -5.73 10.77
CA VAL A 5 1.58 -5.18 10.52
C VAL A 5 0.71 -6.07 9.64
N PHE A 6 1.25 -6.64 8.55
CA PHE A 6 0.50 -7.51 7.64
C PHE A 6 -0.10 -8.77 8.30
N PRO A 7 0.64 -9.54 9.13
CA PRO A 7 0.08 -10.74 9.76
C PRO A 7 -0.86 -10.41 10.94
N ALA A 8 -0.98 -9.15 11.35
CA ALA A 8 -1.81 -8.79 12.48
C ALA A 8 -3.30 -8.99 12.15
N PRO A 9 -4.12 -9.58 13.04
CA PRO A 9 -5.51 -9.96 12.72
C PRO A 9 -6.37 -8.81 12.18
N ALA A 10 -6.19 -7.59 12.70
CA ALA A 10 -6.94 -6.42 12.25
C ALA A 10 -6.63 -6.04 10.79
N VAL A 11 -5.39 -6.22 10.36
CA VAL A 11 -4.94 -5.94 8.98
C VAL A 11 -5.32 -7.08 8.05
N ALA A 12 -5.09 -8.32 8.48
CA ALA A 12 -5.43 -9.51 7.69
C ALA A 12 -6.93 -9.56 7.33
N GLY A 13 -7.80 -9.10 8.21
CA GLY A 13 -9.24 -8.99 7.96
C GLY A 13 -9.59 -8.07 6.79
N GLU A 14 -8.89 -6.93 6.66
CA GLU A 14 -9.09 -6.00 5.54
C GLU A 14 -8.36 -6.49 4.27
N LEU A 15 -7.15 -7.06 4.39
CA LEU A 15 -6.38 -7.61 3.26
C LEU A 15 -7.10 -8.75 2.54
N ASN A 16 -7.89 -9.58 3.24
CA ASN A 16 -8.72 -10.62 2.60
C ASN A 16 -9.75 -10.08 1.59
N ARG A 17 -9.98 -8.77 1.58
CA ARG A 17 -10.90 -8.07 0.66
C ARG A 17 -10.16 -7.35 -0.47
N MET A 18 -8.84 -7.49 -0.53
CA MET A 18 -7.96 -6.77 -1.44
C MET A 18 -7.06 -7.77 -2.17
N ILE A 19 -6.47 -7.33 -3.28
CA ILE A 19 -5.39 -8.06 -3.95
C ILE A 19 -4.08 -7.42 -3.52
N GLU A 20 -3.21 -8.22 -2.88
CA GLU A 20 -1.90 -7.76 -2.44
C GLU A 20 -0.87 -7.89 -3.57
N ALA A 21 -0.15 -6.80 -3.86
CA ALA A 21 1.00 -6.79 -4.74
C ALA A 21 2.19 -6.13 -4.02
N ARG A 22 3.39 -6.70 -4.20
CA ARG A 22 4.63 -6.18 -3.59
C ARG A 22 5.64 -5.84 -4.67
N LEU A 23 6.13 -4.59 -4.65
CA LEU A 23 7.20 -4.12 -5.53
C LEU A 23 8.47 -3.97 -4.70
N HIS A 24 9.49 -4.77 -5.00
CA HIS A 24 10.80 -4.69 -4.35
C HIS A 24 11.75 -3.89 -5.24
N ASN A 25 12.40 -2.87 -4.68
CA ASN A 25 13.28 -1.95 -5.42
C ASN A 25 14.78 -2.19 -5.18
N ASP A 26 15.14 -3.23 -4.44
CA ASP A 26 16.52 -3.64 -4.14
C ASP A 26 17.07 -4.71 -5.12
N GLY A 27 16.48 -4.81 -6.33
CA GLY A 27 16.79 -5.84 -7.33
C GLY A 27 17.18 -5.33 -8.72
N PRO A 28 17.51 -6.23 -9.67
CA PRO A 28 18.01 -5.88 -11.01
C PRO A 28 16.97 -5.17 -11.93
N ALA A 29 15.72 -5.02 -11.49
CA ALA A 29 14.64 -4.34 -12.22
C ALA A 29 14.44 -2.88 -11.77
N GLU A 30 15.49 -2.24 -11.24
CA GLU A 30 15.44 -0.94 -10.56
C GLU A 30 14.83 0.19 -11.39
N GLU A 31 15.05 0.24 -12.71
CA GLU A 31 14.55 1.34 -13.56
C GLU A 31 13.04 1.26 -13.82
N GLU A 32 12.50 0.05 -14.05
CA GLU A 32 11.07 -0.16 -14.25
C GLU A 32 10.31 0.03 -12.94
N VAL A 33 10.88 -0.45 -11.84
CA VAL A 33 10.34 -0.22 -10.49
C VAL A 33 10.29 1.27 -10.15
N ARG A 34 11.37 2.01 -10.41
CA ARG A 34 11.42 3.47 -10.20
C ARG A 34 10.41 4.22 -11.06
N ARG A 35 10.19 3.76 -12.30
CA ARG A 35 9.16 4.34 -13.17
C ARG A 35 7.77 4.14 -12.58
N LEU A 36 7.47 2.93 -12.12
CA LEU A 36 6.20 2.61 -11.46
C LEU A 36 6.04 3.40 -10.14
N GLU A 37 7.09 3.55 -9.34
CA GLU A 37 7.08 4.37 -8.13
C GLU A 37 6.72 5.85 -8.45
N LEU A 38 7.31 6.44 -9.49
CA LEU A 38 6.92 7.78 -9.93
C LEU A 38 5.50 7.85 -10.49
N GLU A 39 5.12 6.91 -11.35
CA GLU A 39 3.80 6.89 -12.00
C GLU A 39 2.67 6.72 -10.97
N LEU A 40 2.90 5.88 -9.95
CA LEU A 40 1.88 5.49 -9.00
C LEU A 40 1.85 6.34 -7.74
N VAL A 41 2.96 6.93 -7.30
CA VAL A 41 3.00 7.66 -6.02
C VAL A 41 3.84 8.94 -6.05
N ASP A 42 4.33 9.35 -7.23
CA ASP A 42 5.18 10.55 -7.45
C ASP A 42 6.34 10.66 -6.43
N SER A 43 6.90 9.51 -6.02
CA SER A 43 7.85 9.46 -4.91
C SER A 43 8.69 8.20 -4.93
N TYR A 44 9.95 8.34 -4.51
CA TYR A 44 10.87 7.21 -4.27
C TYR A 44 10.96 6.83 -2.78
N ALA A 45 10.07 7.37 -1.94
CA ALA A 45 10.08 7.10 -0.52
C ALA A 45 9.75 5.63 -0.25
N THR A 46 10.59 4.96 0.54
CA THR A 46 10.35 3.58 0.97
C THR A 46 10.26 3.42 2.49
N PRO A 47 9.40 2.51 2.99
CA PRO A 47 8.34 1.83 2.25
C PRO A 47 7.22 2.82 1.83
N VAL A 48 6.47 2.48 0.78
CA VAL A 48 5.24 3.17 0.40
C VAL A 48 4.12 2.14 0.29
N TYR A 49 2.94 2.48 0.81
CA TYR A 49 1.73 1.68 0.68
C TYR A 49 0.73 2.44 -0.17
N LEU A 50 0.17 1.76 -1.16
CA LEU A 50 -0.78 2.31 -2.11
C LEU A 50 -2.00 1.39 -2.21
N VAL A 51 -3.19 1.99 -2.21
CA VAL A 51 -4.44 1.31 -2.52
C VAL A 51 -5.00 1.95 -3.79
N LEU A 52 -5.30 1.11 -4.77
CA LEU A 52 -5.85 1.50 -6.06
C LEU A 52 -7.22 0.85 -6.28
N ASP A 53 -8.11 1.53 -7.00
CA ASP A 53 -9.22 0.84 -7.64
C ASP A 53 -8.68 0.02 -8.84
N PRO A 54 -8.86 -1.31 -8.86
CA PRO A 54 -8.35 -2.14 -9.94
C PRO A 54 -9.01 -1.88 -11.31
N VAL A 55 -10.17 -1.23 -11.35
CA VAL A 55 -10.89 -0.95 -12.62
C VAL A 55 -10.44 0.38 -13.23
N SER A 56 -10.47 1.46 -12.45
CA SER A 56 -10.12 2.80 -12.95
C SER A 56 -8.63 3.14 -12.82
N GLY A 57 -7.89 2.46 -11.95
CA GLY A 57 -6.54 2.85 -11.56
C GLY A 57 -6.49 4.07 -10.63
N GLU A 58 -7.63 4.53 -10.11
CA GLU A 58 -7.69 5.65 -9.18
C GLU A 58 -6.98 5.33 -7.86
N GLN A 59 -6.27 6.31 -7.33
CA GLN A 59 -5.62 6.21 -6.02
C GLN A 59 -6.63 6.43 -4.90
N LEU A 60 -6.95 5.35 -4.18
CA LEU A 60 -7.86 5.37 -3.03
C LEU A 60 -7.15 5.68 -1.72
N GLY A 61 -5.83 5.51 -1.67
CA GLY A 61 -5.02 5.88 -0.51
C GLY A 61 -3.53 5.67 -0.74
N VAL A 62 -2.71 6.59 -0.21
CA VAL A 62 -1.24 6.51 -0.24
C VAL A 62 -0.66 6.82 1.13
N GLN A 63 0.32 6.03 1.56
CA GLN A 63 1.06 6.24 2.81
C GLN A 63 2.56 6.07 2.56
N HIS A 64 3.33 7.15 2.78
CA HIS A 64 4.78 7.12 2.69
C HIS A 64 5.43 6.88 4.06
N GLY A 65 6.47 6.06 4.08
CA GLY A 65 7.30 5.81 5.26
C GLY A 65 6.70 4.81 6.27
N ALA A 66 7.58 4.29 7.13
CA ALA A 66 7.24 3.23 8.08
C ALA A 66 6.91 3.71 9.51
N ARG A 67 7.21 4.97 9.87
CA ARG A 67 7.56 5.28 11.27
C ARG A 67 6.42 5.42 12.26
N ASP A 68 5.19 5.67 11.83
CA ASP A 68 4.09 6.02 12.75
C ASP A 68 2.82 5.18 12.54
N PHE A 69 2.91 4.04 11.84
CA PHE A 69 1.77 3.16 11.57
C PHE A 69 1.84 1.92 12.46
N ASP A 70 1.07 1.93 13.55
CA ASP A 70 0.75 0.70 14.27
C ASP A 70 -0.29 -0.13 13.48
N THR A 71 -0.56 -1.34 13.97
CA THR A 71 -1.55 -2.26 13.37
C THR A 71 -2.93 -1.62 13.18
N GLU A 72 -3.37 -0.79 14.13
CA GLU A 72 -4.70 -0.18 14.10
C GLU A 72 -4.76 0.94 13.06
N GLY A 73 -3.71 1.77 12.99
CA GLY A 73 -3.54 2.78 11.96
C GLY A 73 -3.51 2.15 10.56
N PHE A 74 -2.79 1.04 10.39
CA PHE A 74 -2.75 0.33 9.10
C PHE A 74 -4.10 -0.24 8.69
N ALA A 75 -4.82 -0.87 9.61
CA ALA A 75 -6.16 -1.36 9.34
C ALA A 75 -7.14 -0.20 9.03
N ALA A 76 -7.02 0.93 9.73
CA ALA A 76 -7.85 2.11 9.48
C ALA A 76 -7.61 2.71 8.09
N PHE A 77 -6.35 2.78 7.65
CA PHE A 77 -5.98 3.20 6.29
C PHE A 77 -6.63 2.32 5.22
N LEU A 78 -6.49 0.98 5.34
CA LEU A 78 -7.10 0.05 4.40
C LEU A 78 -8.63 0.19 4.38
N ARG A 79 -9.24 0.35 5.55
CA ARG A 79 -10.68 0.55 5.65
C ARG A 79 -11.15 1.85 5.00
N ALA A 80 -10.45 2.95 5.23
CA ALA A 80 -10.79 4.24 4.65
C ALA A 80 -10.74 4.18 3.13
N ALA A 81 -9.66 3.62 2.56
CA ALA A 81 -9.52 3.45 1.13
C ALA A 81 -10.63 2.57 0.52
N ARG A 82 -11.04 1.50 1.21
CA ARG A 82 -12.15 0.66 0.75
C ARG A 82 -13.49 1.41 0.74
N LEU A 83 -13.79 2.18 1.78
CA LEU A 83 -15.03 2.96 1.83
C LEU A 83 -15.08 4.01 0.71
N SER A 84 -13.95 4.64 0.39
CA SER A 84 -13.86 5.57 -0.73
C SER A 84 -14.10 4.93 -2.11
N ALA A 85 -13.94 3.61 -2.25
CA ALA A 85 -14.27 2.88 -3.47
C ALA A 85 -15.75 2.47 -3.58
N GLU A 86 -16.53 2.61 -2.50
CA GLU A 86 -17.93 2.20 -2.42
C GLU A 86 -18.91 3.38 -2.63
N ASP A 87 -18.41 4.63 -2.63
CA ASP A 87 -19.16 5.88 -2.87
C ASP A 87 -19.18 6.27 -4.37
#